data_AF-A0A7D8Z3R0-F1
#
_entry.id   AF-A0A7D8Z3R0-F1
#
_cell.length_a   1.000
_cell.length_b   1.000
_cell.length_c   1.000
_cell.angle_alpha   90.00
_cell.angle_beta   90.00
_cell.angle_gamma   90.00
#
_symmetry.space_group_name_H-M   'P 1'
#
loop_
_entity.id
_entity.type
_entity.pdbx_description
1 polymer ?
#
loop_
_entity_poly.entity_id
_entity_poly.type
_entity_poly.pdbx_seq_one_letter_code
_entity_poly.pdbx_strand_id
1 'polypeptide(L)'
;MAPVGQSDHDVVEKQLKGALQDLYQLMVQINTYDNSSSRPTKAVLENTINNFASSLRTIQASSSRPLPHIPPELVHYVDNGRNPDIYTREFVELARRGNQLMKGKMEAFGEFRDVLAGEMVKGMP
;
A
#
# COMPACT_ATOMS: atom_id res chain seq x y z
N MET A 1 2.59 8.44 24.36
CA MET A 1 2.77 8.04 22.95
C MET A 1 4.28 7.86 22.77
N ALA A 2 4.75 6.63 22.57
CA ALA A 2 6.18 6.37 22.38
C ALA A 2 6.63 6.94 21.02
N PRO A 3 7.81 7.56 20.92
CA PRO A 3 8.30 8.07 19.66
C PRO A 3 8.55 6.88 18.72
N VAL A 4 7.84 6.87 17.59
CA VAL A 4 8.10 5.93 16.50
C VAL A 4 9.48 6.31 15.96
N GLY A 5 10.50 5.50 16.27
CA GLY A 5 11.84 5.71 15.70
C GLY A 5 11.73 5.74 14.18
N GLN A 6 12.48 6.65 13.52
CA GLN A 6 12.51 6.78 12.05
C GLN A 6 12.38 5.40 11.41
N SER A 7 11.20 5.13 10.88
CA SER A 7 10.88 3.83 10.33
C SER A 7 11.84 3.58 9.17
N ASP A 8 12.46 2.40 9.10
CA ASP A 8 13.34 2.00 7.98
C ASP A 8 12.71 2.28 6.58
N HIS A 9 11.39 2.43 6.51
CA HIS A 9 10.63 2.90 5.35
C HIS A 9 11.05 4.30 4.85
N ASP A 10 11.48 5.21 5.73
CA ASP A 10 11.91 6.57 5.36
C ASP A 10 13.16 6.52 4.46
N VAL A 11 14.04 5.54 4.71
CA VAL A 11 15.26 5.32 3.92
C VAL A 11 14.90 4.80 2.53
N VAL A 12 14.02 3.81 2.45
CA VAL A 12 13.55 3.25 1.18
C VAL A 12 12.77 4.29 0.38
N GLU A 13 11.92 5.09 1.03
CA GLU A 13 11.18 6.18 0.41
C GLU A 13 12.14 7.22 -0.19
N LYS A 14 13.18 7.62 0.55
CA LYS A 14 14.19 8.55 0.05
C LYS A 14 14.95 8.00 -1.15
N GLN A 15 15.31 6.72 -1.12
CA GLN A 15 15.97 6.05 -2.25
C GLN A 15 15.05 5.99 -3.48
N LEU A 16 13.76 5.68 -3.30
CA LEU A 16 12.77 5.65 -4.37
C LEU A 16 12.58 7.04 -5.00
N LYS A 17 12.50 8.09 -4.19
CA LYS A 17 12.47 9.49 -4.67
C LYS A 17 13.72 9.84 -5.47
N GLY A 18 14.89 9.37 -5.03
CA GLY A 18 16.15 9.51 -5.78
C GLY A 18 16.10 8.84 -7.15
N ALA A 19 15.64 7.59 -7.23
CA ALA A 19 15.51 6.87 -8.50
C ALA A 19 14.49 7.52 -9.46
N LEU A 20 13.39 8.08 -8.95
CA LEU A 20 12.44 8.85 -9.75
C LEU A 20 13.07 10.14 -10.31
N GLN A 21 13.88 10.82 -9.50
CA GLN A 21 14.63 12.00 -9.94
C GLN A 21 15.65 11.65 -11.03
N ASP A 22 16.38 10.55 -10.87
CA ASP A 22 17.32 10.03 -11.87
C ASP A 22 16.59 9.72 -13.20
N LEU A 23 15.41 9.10 -13.13
CA LEU A 23 14.58 8.78 -14.30
C LEU A 23 14.09 10.05 -15.01
N TYR A 24 13.64 11.05 -14.26
CA TYR A 24 13.24 12.34 -14.82
C TYR A 24 14.42 13.05 -15.50
N GLN A 25 15.58 13.08 -14.84
CA GLN A 25 16.79 13.69 -15.40
C GLN A 25 17.23 12.99 -16.69
N LEU A 26 17.12 11.65 -16.74
CA LEU A 26 17.39 10.86 -17.94
C LEU A 26 16.42 11.20 -19.07
N MET A 27 15.12 11.35 -18.78
CA MET A 27 14.10 11.76 -19.75
C MET A 27 14.43 13.13 -20.38
N VAL A 28 14.81 14.11 -19.55
CA VAL A 28 15.20 15.46 -20.02
C VAL A 28 16.46 15.37 -20.90
N GLN A 29 17.49 14.66 -20.45
CA GLN A 29 18.75 14.54 -21.20
C GLN A 29 18.57 13.87 -22.56
N ILE A 30 17.73 12.84 -22.64
CA ILE A 30 17.39 12.17 -23.91
C ILE A 30 16.63 13.13 -24.82
N ASN A 31 15.68 13.90 -24.29
CA ASN A 31 14.92 14.87 -25.09
C ASN A 31 15.82 15.99 -25.66
N THR A 32 16.83 16.42 -24.90
CA THR A 32 17.79 17.46 -25.30
C THR A 32 19.08 16.90 -25.92
N TYR A 33 19.10 15.62 -26.28
CA TYR A 33 20.32 14.98 -26.75
C TYR A 33 20.77 15.59 -28.09
N ASP A 34 21.97 16.15 -28.10
CA ASP A 34 22.61 16.68 -29.29
C ASP A 34 23.94 15.95 -29.51
N ASN A 35 24.14 15.45 -30.72
CA ASN A 35 25.36 14.77 -31.16
C ASN A 35 26.39 15.76 -31.75
N SER A 36 26.05 17.04 -31.83
CA SER A 36 26.99 18.08 -32.25
C SER A 36 28.05 18.29 -31.16
N SER A 37 29.31 18.35 -31.58
CA SER A 37 30.53 18.32 -30.75
C SER A 37 30.70 19.47 -29.75
N SER A 38 29.70 20.36 -29.61
CA SER A 38 29.75 21.52 -28.70
C SER A 38 29.34 21.20 -27.27
N ARG A 39 28.72 20.04 -26.98
CA ARG A 39 28.26 19.69 -25.63
C ARG A 39 28.60 18.24 -25.28
N PRO A 40 29.18 17.95 -24.10
CA PRO A 40 29.45 16.58 -23.65
C PRO A 40 28.16 15.88 -23.16
N THR A 41 27.14 15.78 -24.01
CA THR A 41 25.83 15.16 -23.73
C THR A 41 25.93 13.65 -23.52
N LYS A 42 26.79 12.98 -24.30
CA LYS A 42 27.00 11.52 -24.21
C LYS A 42 27.53 11.07 -22.85
N ALA A 43 28.61 11.69 -22.37
CA ALA A 43 29.24 11.32 -21.09
C ALA A 43 28.29 11.58 -19.90
N VAL A 44 27.50 12.66 -19.96
CA VAL A 44 26.50 12.98 -18.94
C VAL A 44 25.36 11.95 -18.94
N LEU A 45 24.92 11.50 -20.11
CA LEU A 45 23.90 10.46 -20.24
C LEU A 45 24.39 9.11 -19.70
N GLU A 46 25.61 8.69 -20.06
CA GLU A 46 26.23 7.47 -19.54
C GLU A 46 26.33 7.49 -18.01
N ASN A 47 26.76 8.63 -17.43
CA ASN A 47 26.81 8.79 -15.98
C ASN A 47 25.42 8.72 -15.34
N THR A 48 24.40 9.32 -15.96
CA THR A 48 23.02 9.32 -15.42
C THR A 48 22.41 7.91 -15.47
N ILE A 49 22.68 7.13 -16.52
CA ILE A 49 22.28 5.72 -16.62
C ILE A 49 22.96 4.89 -15.53
N ASN A 50 24.27 5.08 -15.32
CA ASN A 50 25.02 4.36 -14.29
C ASN A 50 24.55 4.71 -12.87
N ASN A 51 24.20 5.97 -12.64
CA ASN A 51 23.61 6.43 -11.38
C ASN A 51 22.24 5.78 -11.14
N PHE A 52 21.34 5.83 -12.13
CA PHE A 52 20.03 5.19 -12.04
C PHE A 52 20.13 3.68 -11.76
N ALA A 53 21.03 2.98 -12.46
CA ALA A 53 21.29 1.56 -12.23
C ALA A 53 21.80 1.29 -10.80
N SER A 54 22.62 2.18 -10.25
CA SER A 54 23.12 2.09 -8.88
C SER A 54 22.04 2.37 -7.84
N SER A 55 21.16 3.35 -8.11
CA SER A 55 19.97 3.64 -7.30
C SER A 55 19.04 2.43 -7.20
N LEU A 56 18.76 1.75 -8.32
CA LEU A 56 17.94 0.53 -8.33
C LEU A 56 18.55 -0.62 -7.52
N ARG A 57 19.87 -0.84 -7.64
CA ARG A 57 20.57 -1.86 -6.83
C ARG A 57 20.50 -1.54 -5.34
N THR A 58 20.59 -0.27 -4.97
CA THR A 58 20.51 0.19 -3.58
C THR A 58 19.11 -0.05 -3.00
N ILE A 59 18.06 0.19 -3.79
CA ILE A 59 16.67 -0.11 -3.42
C ILE A 59 16.48 -1.62 -3.21
N GLN A 60 16.97 -2.44 -4.15
CA GLN A 60 16.89 -3.90 -4.03
C GLN A 60 17.59 -4.41 -2.77
N ALA A 61 18.80 -3.92 -2.48
CA ALA A 61 19.54 -4.30 -1.28
C ALA A 61 18.84 -3.86 0.01
N SER A 62 18.18 -2.70 -0.01
CA SER A 62 17.41 -2.20 1.15
C SER A 62 16.10 -2.98 1.35
N SER A 63 15.54 -3.54 0.27
CA SER A 63 14.35 -4.41 0.28
C SER A 63 14.61 -5.82 0.80
N SER A 64 15.86 -6.23 1.08
CA SER A 64 16.16 -7.54 1.68
C SER A 64 15.76 -7.62 3.16
N ARG A 65 15.31 -6.50 3.74
CA ARG A 65 14.75 -6.42 5.09
C ARG A 65 13.26 -6.73 5.06
N PRO A 66 12.68 -7.28 6.14
CA PRO A 66 11.26 -7.64 6.14
C PRO A 66 10.39 -6.40 5.99
N LEU A 67 9.83 -6.21 4.80
CA LEU A 67 8.77 -5.25 4.55
C LEU A 67 7.46 -5.76 5.19
N PRO A 68 6.56 -4.84 5.60
CA PRO A 68 5.24 -5.24 6.09
C PRO A 68 4.50 -6.04 5.01
N HIS A 69 3.71 -7.02 5.46
CA HIS A 69 2.86 -7.79 4.56
C HIS A 69 1.76 -6.89 3.99
N ILE A 70 1.66 -6.87 2.66
CA ILE A 70 0.66 -6.07 1.94
C ILE A 70 -0.36 -7.01 1.31
N PRO A 71 -1.67 -6.81 1.54
CA PRO A 71 -2.72 -7.58 0.88
C PRO A 71 -2.65 -7.44 -0.65
N PRO A 72 -2.79 -8.53 -1.42
CA PRO A 72 -2.72 -8.49 -2.88
C PRO A 72 -3.80 -7.58 -3.49
N GLU A 73 -4.95 -7.44 -2.83
CA GLU A 73 -6.03 -6.52 -3.22
C GLU A 73 -5.56 -5.07 -3.19
N LEU A 74 -4.71 -4.69 -2.23
CA LEU A 74 -4.17 -3.35 -2.13
C LEU A 74 -3.21 -3.05 -3.29
N VAL A 75 -2.45 -4.04 -3.75
CA VAL A 75 -1.58 -3.92 -4.94
C VAL A 75 -2.44 -3.62 -6.17
N HIS A 76 -3.56 -4.33 -6.33
CA HIS A 76 -4.48 -4.07 -7.43
C HIS A 76 -5.10 -2.67 -7.41
N TYR A 77 -5.32 -2.07 -6.23
CA TYR A 77 -5.78 -0.69 -6.12
C TYR A 77 -4.75 0.28 -6.69
N VAL A 78 -3.48 0.11 -6.30
CA VAL A 78 -2.37 0.97 -6.76
C VAL A 78 -2.13 0.79 -8.25
N ASP A 79 -2.15 -0.44 -8.76
CA ASP A 79 -1.96 -0.74 -10.19
C ASP A 79 -3.03 -0.06 -11.07
N ASN A 80 -4.27 0.03 -10.57
CA ASN A 80 -5.37 0.73 -11.25
C ASN A 80 -5.35 2.26 -11.05
N GLY A 81 -4.35 2.81 -10.35
CA GLY A 81 -4.26 4.24 -10.04
C GLY A 81 -5.26 4.73 -8.98
N ARG A 82 -5.85 3.82 -8.20
CA ARG A 82 -6.79 4.17 -7.12
C ARG A 82 -6.03 4.48 -5.82
N ASN A 83 -6.56 5.41 -5.02
CA ASN A 83 -5.98 5.70 -3.72
C ASN A 83 -6.05 4.45 -2.79
N PRO A 84 -4.92 3.93 -2.27
CA PRO A 84 -4.89 2.79 -1.36
C PRO A 84 -5.66 3.02 -0.05
N ASP A 85 -5.84 4.27 0.39
CA ASP A 85 -6.63 4.60 1.60
C ASP A 85 -8.11 4.21 1.47
N ILE A 86 -8.60 4.04 0.25
CA ILE A 86 -9.98 3.62 0.04
C ILE A 86 -10.15 2.15 0.44
N TYR A 87 -9.16 1.30 0.20
CA TYR A 87 -9.19 -0.10 0.64
C TYR A 87 -9.25 -0.21 2.16
N THR A 88 -8.42 0.56 2.88
CA THR A 88 -8.42 0.54 4.34
C THR A 88 -9.75 1.06 4.90
N ARG A 89 -10.32 2.11 4.29
CA ARG A 89 -11.67 2.59 4.63
C ARG A 89 -12.73 1.51 4.43
N GLU A 90 -12.77 0.89 3.25
CA GLU A 90 -13.73 -0.16 2.91
C GLU A 90 -13.61 -1.38 3.83
N PHE A 91 -12.38 -1.75 4.21
CA PHE A 91 -12.11 -2.82 5.17
C PHE A 91 -12.70 -2.52 6.55
N VAL A 92 -12.50 -1.29 7.07
CA VAL A 92 -13.08 -0.87 8.35
C VAL A 92 -14.60 -0.82 8.29
N GLU A 93 -15.17 -0.32 7.19
CA GLU A 93 -16.61 -0.30 6.97
C GLU A 93 -17.21 -1.71 6.91
N LEU A 94 -16.54 -2.64 6.25
CA LEU A 94 -16.94 -4.05 6.17
C LEU A 94 -16.88 -4.71 7.55
N ALA A 95 -15.80 -4.51 8.31
CA ALA A 95 -15.67 -5.03 9.67
C ALA A 95 -16.77 -4.49 10.59
N ARG A 96 -17.08 -3.19 10.52
CA ARG A 96 -18.17 -2.58 11.29
C ARG A 96 -19.52 -3.18 10.92
N ARG A 97 -19.83 -3.30 9.63
CA ARG A 97 -21.08 -3.88 9.13
C ARG A 97 -21.21 -5.35 9.57
N GLY A 98 -20.14 -6.13 9.45
CA GLY A 98 -20.09 -7.52 9.89
C GLY A 98 -20.35 -7.67 11.39
N ASN A 99 -19.72 -6.85 12.22
CA ASN A 99 -19.92 -6.86 13.67
C ASN A 99 -21.37 -6.51 14.06
N GLN A 100 -21.95 -5.48 13.44
CA GLN A 100 -23.34 -5.10 13.68
C GLN A 100 -24.31 -6.20 13.25
N LEU A 101 -24.09 -6.80 12.08
CA LEU A 101 -24.90 -7.90 11.59
C LEU A 101 -24.84 -9.10 12.52
N MET A 102 -23.64 -9.49 12.98
CA MET A 102 -23.47 -10.62 13.89
C MET A 102 -24.14 -10.36 15.23
N LYS A 103 -24.00 -9.15 15.78
CA LYS A 103 -24.69 -8.74 17.00
C LYS A 103 -26.21 -8.83 16.86
N GLY A 104 -26.78 -8.27 15.79
CA GLY A 104 -28.23 -8.33 15.56
C GLY A 104 -28.74 -9.76 15.37
N LYS A 105 -27.96 -10.65 14.74
CA LYS A 105 -28.30 -12.08 14.67
C LYS A 105 -28.33 -12.73 16.04
N MET A 106 -27.33 -12.49 16.89
CA MET A 106 -27.28 -13.04 18.24
C MET A 106 -28.47 -12.57 19.09
N GLU A 107 -28.83 -11.29 18.99
CA GLU A 107 -29.99 -10.72 19.69
C GLU A 107 -31.30 -11.37 19.20
N ALA A 108 -31.51 -11.45 17.89
CA ALA A 108 -32.72 -12.07 17.31
C ALA A 108 -32.85 -13.57 17.67
N PHE A 109 -31.74 -14.33 17.67
CA PHE A 109 -31.78 -15.73 18.11
C PHE A 109 -32.03 -15.85 19.62
N GLY A 110 -31.53 -14.92 20.43
CA GLY A 110 -31.84 -14.84 21.86
C GLY A 110 -33.32 -14.58 22.12
N GLU A 111 -33.90 -13.59 21.43
CA GLU A 111 -35.33 -13.29 21.51
C GLU A 111 -36.20 -14.47 21.04
N PHE A 112 -35.84 -15.09 19.92
CA PHE A 112 -36.55 -16.27 19.42
C PHE A 112 -36.53 -17.41 20.42
N ARG A 113 -35.38 -17.69 21.05
CA ARG A 113 -35.26 -18.70 22.11
C ARG A 113 -36.21 -18.40 23.26
N ASP A 114 -36.23 -17.15 23.72
CA ASP A 114 -37.02 -16.76 24.89
C ASP A 114 -38.54 -16.84 24.62
N VAL A 115 -38.97 -16.40 23.42
CA VAL A 115 -40.36 -16.54 22.97
C VAL A 115 -40.74 -18.01 22.83
N LEU A 116 -39.92 -18.82 22.18
CA LEU A 116 -40.18 -20.25 22.00
C LEU A 116 -40.28 -20.98 23.35
N ALA A 117 -39.34 -20.71 24.26
CA ALA A 117 -39.38 -21.29 25.61
C ALA A 117 -40.66 -20.90 26.36
N GLY A 118 -41.08 -19.63 26.26
CA GLY A 118 -42.33 -19.16 26.85
C GLY A 118 -43.57 -19.87 26.30
N GLU A 119 -43.65 -20.08 24.99
CA GLU A 119 -44.77 -20.79 24.37
C GLU A 119 -44.75 -22.30 24.68
N MET A 120 -43.57 -22.92 24.76
CA MET A 120 -43.45 -24.32 25.18
C MET A 120 -43.95 -24.53 26.61
N VAL A 121 -43.61 -23.64 27.55
CA VAL A 121 -44.10 -23.70 28.95
C VAL A 121 -45.63 -23.57 29.02
N LYS A 122 -46.24 -22.73 28.18
CA LYS A 122 -47.71 -22.60 28.13
C LYS A 122 -48.39 -23.81 27.50
N GLY A 123 -47.76 -24.40 26.48
CA GLY A 123 -48.32 -25.52 25.71
C GLY A 123 -48.11 -26.90 26.34
N MET A 124 -47.17 -27.04 27.29
CA MET A 124 -46.86 -28.29 27.99
C MET A 124 -46.93 -28.08 29.51
N PRO A 125 -48.11 -28.26 30.15
CA PRO A 125 -48.24 -28.26 31.61
C PRO A 125 -47.58 -29.48 32.28
#